data_AF-A0A1L8MHE5-F1
#
_entry.id   AF-A0A1L8MHE5-F1
#
_cell.length_a   1.000
_cell.length_b   1.000
_cell.length_c   1.000
_cell.angle_alpha   90.00
_cell.angle_beta   90.00
_cell.angle_gamma   90.00
#
_symmetry.space_group_name_H-M   'P 1'
#
loop_
_entity.id
_entity.type
_entity.pdbx_description
1 polymer ?
#
loop_
_entity_poly.entity_id
_entity_poly.type
_entity_poly.pdbx_seq_one_letter_code
_entity_poly.pdbx_strand_id
1 'polypeptide(L)'
;MKIFKNALLVLLFTFTTHTYANNVKSVIPKYDIPEVDKDGNVVDAESEAYDLKLQPQLTVDDNTLKPAITLFTRSNSLFTRTYKGQDTPFFDNYFLFQFTANSGIEVSDFENPTESNDQIISEYVADGGNIEFDLSYRVSYNNWDFSLGGFYSLLSTDAISAEQGSSNIIDVDAEVYGLSAFASYSFNKVILFSEFRTFDTSDEGKSVDFTEILDDGHATEFGVSFPLSVLSFDDNVVTDREGFYLTLSRTKHSEVDKAIFRVTVQKRFEFN
;
A
#
# COMPACT_ATOMS: atom_id res chain seq x y z
N MET A 1 1.07 -12.96 -23.23
CA MET A 1 1.46 -11.82 -24.12
C MET A 1 0.61 -10.54 -23.95
N LYS A 2 -0.15 -10.39 -22.85
CA LYS A 2 -0.93 -9.16 -22.53
C LYS A 2 -0.22 -8.24 -21.52
N ILE A 3 0.55 -8.81 -20.59
CA ILE A 3 1.34 -8.09 -19.55
C ILE A 3 2.31 -7.07 -20.17
N PHE A 4 2.92 -7.40 -21.32
CA PHE A 4 3.86 -6.53 -22.01
C PHE A 4 3.26 -5.23 -22.59
N LYS A 5 1.96 -5.20 -22.91
CA LYS A 5 1.33 -4.00 -23.49
C LYS A 5 1.05 -2.93 -22.43
N ASN A 6 0.75 -3.33 -21.21
CA ASN A 6 0.44 -2.38 -20.12
C ASN A 6 1.73 -1.83 -19.50
N ALA A 7 2.79 -2.63 -19.36
CA ALA A 7 4.11 -2.18 -18.93
C ALA A 7 4.72 -1.12 -19.89
N LEU A 8 4.43 -1.23 -21.19
CA LEU A 8 4.90 -0.28 -22.20
C LEU A 8 4.28 1.13 -22.03
N LEU A 9 3.02 1.22 -21.56
CA LEU A 9 2.34 2.49 -21.32
C LEU A 9 2.95 3.26 -20.13
N VAL A 10 3.38 2.52 -19.09
CA VAL A 10 4.04 3.06 -17.89
C VAL A 10 5.46 3.52 -18.20
N LEU A 11 6.20 2.77 -19.02
CA LEU A 11 7.50 3.20 -19.55
C LEU A 11 7.37 4.45 -20.44
N LEU A 12 6.29 4.61 -21.21
CA LEU A 12 6.07 5.85 -21.96
C LEU A 12 5.83 7.07 -21.06
N PHE A 13 5.30 6.90 -19.84
CA PHE A 13 5.15 7.99 -18.87
C PHE A 13 6.49 8.44 -18.28
N THR A 14 7.43 7.51 -18.02
CA THR A 14 8.77 7.88 -17.54
C THR A 14 9.60 8.62 -18.59
N PHE A 15 9.38 8.38 -19.88
CA PHE A 15 10.06 9.13 -20.96
C PHE A 15 9.47 10.52 -21.24
N THR A 16 8.17 10.77 -21.01
CA THR A 16 7.53 12.06 -21.35
C THR A 16 7.81 13.19 -20.35
N THR A 17 8.39 12.90 -19.18
CA THR A 17 8.83 13.95 -18.24
C THR A 17 10.17 14.60 -18.63
N HIS A 18 10.79 14.17 -19.75
CA HIS A 18 12.05 14.73 -20.25
C HIS A 18 11.90 16.04 -21.04
N THR A 19 10.69 16.53 -21.28
CA THR A 19 10.47 17.75 -22.06
C THR A 19 9.56 18.71 -21.33
N TYR A 20 10.12 19.59 -20.47
CA TYR A 20 9.79 21.02 -20.44
C TYR A 20 10.88 21.80 -19.70
N ALA A 21 11.47 22.76 -20.40
CA ALA A 21 12.74 23.42 -20.12
C ALA A 21 12.60 24.83 -19.52
N ASN A 22 13.74 25.33 -19.02
CA ASN A 22 14.14 26.71 -18.67
C ASN A 22 14.08 27.16 -17.19
N ASN A 23 13.23 26.60 -16.32
CA ASN A 23 13.16 27.01 -14.89
C ASN A 23 13.51 25.90 -13.87
N VAL A 24 13.90 24.72 -14.33
CA VAL A 24 14.32 23.60 -13.47
C VAL A 24 15.80 23.75 -13.18
N LYS A 25 16.19 23.91 -11.91
CA LYS A 25 17.60 23.93 -11.52
C LYS A 25 17.95 22.56 -10.98
N SER A 26 18.81 21.89 -11.73
CA SER A 26 19.48 20.63 -11.39
C SER A 26 18.63 19.37 -11.52
N VAL A 27 19.22 18.47 -12.29
CA VAL A 27 19.10 17.03 -12.15
C VAL A 27 20.21 16.67 -11.18
N ILE A 28 19.89 16.37 -9.93
CA ILE A 28 20.86 15.81 -9.00
C ILE A 28 20.47 14.34 -8.84
N PRO A 29 21.18 13.41 -9.49
CA PRO A 29 21.26 12.08 -8.92
C PRO A 29 21.98 12.26 -7.57
N LYS A 30 21.31 12.01 -6.44
CA LYS A 30 21.96 11.92 -5.12
C LYS A 30 22.82 10.64 -5.14
N TYR A 31 23.95 10.67 -5.83
CA TYR A 31 25.06 9.74 -5.58
C TYR A 31 25.99 10.46 -4.62
N ASP A 32 25.81 10.28 -3.31
CA ASP A 32 26.75 10.68 -2.24
C ASP A 32 27.77 11.77 -2.63
N ILE A 33 27.27 12.93 -3.09
CA ILE A 33 28.14 14.09 -3.30
C ILE A 33 28.07 14.79 -1.95
N PRO A 34 29.13 14.76 -1.13
CA PRO A 34 29.13 15.43 0.15
C PRO A 34 28.72 16.89 -0.06
N GLU A 35 27.65 17.30 0.62
CA GLU A 35 27.21 18.68 0.56
C GLU A 35 28.25 19.50 1.29
N VAL A 36 28.73 20.59 0.70
CA VAL A 36 29.81 21.39 1.29
C VAL A 36 29.20 22.70 1.75
N ASP A 37 29.38 23.06 3.02
CA ASP A 37 28.90 24.34 3.53
C ASP A 37 29.63 25.52 2.85
N LYS A 38 29.17 26.74 3.15
CA LYS A 38 29.76 27.98 2.59
C LYS A 38 31.23 28.18 2.99
N ASP A 39 31.72 27.44 3.97
CA ASP A 39 33.07 27.51 4.53
C ASP A 39 33.96 26.35 4.04
N GLY A 40 33.44 25.46 3.18
CA GLY A 40 34.19 24.35 2.61
C GLY A 40 34.19 23.07 3.45
N ASN A 41 33.38 22.99 4.51
CA ASN A 41 33.25 21.78 5.31
C ASN A 41 32.24 20.82 4.68
N VAL A 42 32.56 19.53 4.68
CA VAL A 42 31.60 18.49 4.31
C VAL A 42 30.51 18.46 5.38
N VAL A 43 29.30 18.83 4.97
CA VAL A 43 28.04 18.52 5.64
C VAL A 43 27.65 17.14 5.13
N ASP A 44 27.70 16.14 6.01
CA ASP A 44 27.07 14.85 5.71
C ASP A 44 25.59 15.13 5.48
N ALA A 45 25.14 15.00 4.22
CA ALA A 45 23.72 14.94 3.95
C ALA A 45 23.21 13.68 4.64
N GLU A 46 22.42 13.81 5.71
CA GLU A 46 21.77 12.66 6.32
C GLU A 46 20.97 11.94 5.22
N SER A 47 21.41 10.73 4.90
CA SER A 47 20.71 9.90 3.95
C SER A 47 19.47 9.33 4.64
N GLU A 48 18.29 9.75 4.19
CA GLU A 48 17.01 9.14 4.60
C GLU A 48 16.84 7.72 4.03
N ALA A 49 17.76 7.25 3.19
CA ALA A 49 17.70 5.89 2.70
C ALA A 49 17.91 4.90 3.83
N TYR A 50 17.13 3.82 3.77
CA TYR A 50 17.19 2.73 4.72
C TYR A 50 16.77 3.13 6.15
N ASP A 51 16.21 4.33 6.34
CA ASP A 51 15.50 4.65 7.59
C ASP A 51 14.27 3.74 7.71
N LEU A 52 14.04 3.24 8.92
CA LEU A 52 12.96 2.31 9.21
C LEU A 52 11.85 3.08 9.93
N LYS A 53 10.69 3.19 9.27
CA LYS A 53 9.49 3.78 9.87
C LYS A 53 8.50 2.68 10.27
N LEU A 54 7.84 2.89 11.39
CA LEU A 54 6.78 2.02 11.89
C LEU A 54 5.44 2.76 11.85
N GLN A 55 4.43 2.13 11.25
CA GLN A 55 3.06 2.62 11.16
C GLN A 55 2.13 1.61 11.82
N PRO A 56 1.58 1.93 13.01
CA PRO A 56 0.47 1.17 13.55
C PRO A 56 -0.82 1.57 12.83
N GLN A 57 -1.67 0.57 12.56
CA GLN A 57 -2.97 0.74 11.92
C GLN A 57 -4.04 -0.01 12.72
N LEU A 58 -5.23 0.56 12.76
CA LEU A 58 -6.42 -0.07 13.31
C LEU A 58 -7.57 0.09 12.31
N THR A 59 -8.07 -1.04 11.81
CA THR A 59 -9.18 -1.12 10.88
C THR A 59 -10.43 -1.64 11.60
N VAL A 60 -11.61 -1.20 11.17
CA VAL A 60 -12.90 -1.75 11.61
C VAL A 60 -13.66 -2.24 10.39
N ASP A 61 -13.85 -3.55 10.29
CA ASP A 61 -14.69 -4.19 9.27
C ASP A 61 -15.78 -5.02 9.97
N ASP A 62 -17.04 -4.87 9.56
CA ASP A 62 -18.18 -5.65 10.07
C ASP A 62 -18.27 -5.77 11.62
N ASN A 63 -17.86 -4.72 12.33
CA ASN A 63 -17.75 -4.61 13.81
C ASN A 63 -16.58 -5.37 14.47
N THR A 64 -15.65 -5.88 13.67
CA THR A 64 -14.42 -6.51 14.13
C THR A 64 -13.26 -5.52 14.05
N LEU A 65 -12.51 -5.39 15.14
CA LEU A 65 -11.29 -4.58 15.20
C LEU A 65 -10.10 -5.39 14.72
N LYS A 66 -9.40 -4.89 13.70
CA LYS A 66 -8.24 -5.54 13.10
C LYS A 66 -6.99 -4.67 13.23
N PRO A 67 -6.12 -4.94 14.21
CA PRO A 67 -4.84 -4.25 14.32
C PRO A 67 -3.84 -4.76 13.28
N ALA A 68 -3.04 -3.84 12.76
CA ALA A 68 -1.94 -4.11 11.85
C ALA A 68 -0.72 -3.26 12.21
N ILE A 69 0.48 -3.79 11.93
CA ILE A 69 1.73 -3.06 12.03
C ILE A 69 2.45 -3.16 10.70
N THR A 70 2.77 -2.00 10.12
CA THR A 70 3.54 -1.91 8.90
C THR A 70 4.89 -1.25 9.15
N LEU A 71 5.94 -1.86 8.62
CA LEU A 71 7.29 -1.34 8.56
C LEU A 71 7.59 -0.87 7.15
N PHE A 72 8.16 0.32 7.02
CA PHE A 72 8.52 0.92 5.76
C PHE A 72 10.00 1.28 5.75
N THR A 73 10.65 1.04 4.61
CA THR A 73 11.96 1.61 4.32
C THR A 73 12.10 1.89 2.83
N ARG A 74 12.97 2.83 2.44
CA ARG A 74 13.21 3.15 1.03
C ARG A 74 14.68 3.16 0.66
N SER A 75 14.95 2.95 -0.62
CA SER A 75 16.26 3.28 -1.19
C SER A 75 16.48 4.80 -1.20
N ASN A 76 17.72 5.20 -1.48
CA ASN A 76 17.99 6.56 -1.92
C ASN A 76 17.10 6.92 -3.12
N SER A 77 16.77 8.21 -3.22
CA SER A 77 16.20 8.77 -4.44
C SER A 77 17.14 8.49 -5.61
N LEU A 78 16.66 7.80 -6.64
CA LEU A 78 17.46 7.54 -7.84
C LEU A 78 17.64 8.82 -8.64
N PHE A 79 16.63 9.68 -8.65
CA PHE A 79 16.64 10.95 -9.36
C PHE A 79 15.61 11.92 -8.79
N THR A 80 16.00 13.18 -8.58
CA THR A 80 15.10 14.25 -8.13
C THR A 80 15.14 15.47 -9.05
N ARG A 81 14.07 16.26 -9.05
CA ARG A 81 14.06 17.62 -9.63
C ARG A 81 13.40 18.61 -8.68
N THR A 82 14.03 19.77 -8.56
CA THR A 82 13.58 20.86 -7.69
C THR A 82 13.54 22.17 -8.46
N TYR A 83 12.54 23.02 -8.17
CA TYR A 83 12.49 24.36 -8.76
C TYR A 83 13.57 25.25 -8.15
N LYS A 84 14.07 26.20 -8.93
CA LYS A 84 15.03 27.19 -8.43
C LYS A 84 14.44 27.97 -7.25
N GLY A 85 15.08 27.91 -6.09
CA GLY A 85 14.66 28.65 -4.88
C GLY A 85 13.58 27.94 -4.07
N GLN A 86 13.34 26.66 -4.33
CA GLN A 86 12.56 25.78 -3.45
C GLN A 86 13.49 24.69 -2.89
N ASP A 87 13.17 24.22 -1.69
CA ASP A 87 13.93 23.15 -1.03
C ASP A 87 13.27 21.78 -1.23
N THR A 88 11.96 21.75 -1.53
CA THR A 88 11.19 20.52 -1.75
C THR A 88 11.21 20.10 -3.22
N PRO A 89 11.58 18.86 -3.56
CA PRO A 89 11.55 18.38 -4.93
C PRO A 89 10.10 18.28 -5.44
N PHE A 90 9.88 18.72 -6.69
CA PHE A 90 8.60 18.49 -7.38
C PHE A 90 8.56 17.14 -8.09
N PHE A 91 9.72 16.47 -8.21
CA PHE A 91 9.84 15.12 -8.75
C PHE A 91 10.84 14.33 -7.91
N ASP A 92 10.45 13.15 -7.44
CA ASP A 92 11.30 12.20 -6.72
C ASP A 92 10.94 10.78 -7.16
N ASN A 93 11.90 9.86 -7.12
CA ASN A 93 11.63 8.44 -7.33
C ASN A 93 12.64 7.54 -6.62
N TYR A 94 12.16 6.42 -6.11
CA TYR A 94 12.91 5.50 -5.24
C TYR A 94 12.24 4.11 -5.21
N PHE A 95 12.95 3.12 -4.69
CA PHE A 95 12.35 1.83 -4.32
C PHE A 95 11.83 1.90 -2.90
N LEU A 96 10.60 1.43 -2.69
CA LEU A 96 9.94 1.31 -1.40
C LEU A 96 9.82 -0.17 -1.04
N PHE A 97 10.24 -0.50 0.17
CA PHE A 97 10.07 -1.80 0.80
C PHE A 97 9.06 -1.64 1.93
N GLN A 98 8.07 -2.50 1.93
CA GLN A 98 7.04 -2.55 2.96
C GLN A 98 6.92 -3.97 3.50
N PHE A 99 6.79 -4.08 4.81
CA PHE A 99 6.46 -5.32 5.51
C PHE A 99 5.26 -5.06 6.40
N THR A 100 4.20 -5.83 6.21
CA THR A 100 2.98 -5.72 7.02
C THR A 100 2.77 -7.02 7.80
N ALA A 101 2.50 -6.88 9.09
CA ALA A 101 1.98 -7.93 9.94
C ALA A 101 0.57 -7.55 10.37
N ASN A 102 -0.40 -8.35 9.94
CA ASN A 102 -1.82 -8.17 10.25
C ASN A 102 -2.25 -9.20 11.29
N SER A 103 -3.21 -8.84 12.15
CA SER A 103 -3.81 -9.79 13.12
C SER A 103 -4.55 -10.96 12.47
N GLY A 104 -4.58 -11.02 11.14
CA GLY A 104 -5.14 -12.12 10.37
C GLY A 104 -6.63 -11.94 10.07
N ILE A 105 -7.10 -12.80 9.17
CA ILE A 105 -8.50 -12.99 8.83
C ILE A 105 -9.12 -13.87 9.91
N GLU A 106 -9.85 -13.29 10.84
CA GLU A 106 -10.59 -14.03 11.87
C GLU A 106 -11.98 -14.36 11.33
N VAL A 107 -12.16 -15.61 10.92
CA VAL A 107 -13.44 -16.11 10.42
C VAL A 107 -14.10 -16.97 11.51
N SER A 108 -15.09 -16.39 12.17
CA SER A 108 -15.88 -17.10 13.19
C SER A 108 -17.13 -17.74 12.57
N ASP A 109 -17.33 -19.01 12.92
CA ASP A 109 -18.53 -19.85 12.76
C ASP A 109 -19.34 -19.67 11.46
N PHE A 110 -19.00 -20.47 10.44
CA PHE A 110 -19.81 -20.56 9.23
C PHE A 110 -20.80 -21.71 9.28
N GLU A 111 -22.06 -21.43 8.97
CA GLU A 111 -23.09 -22.46 8.76
C GLU A 111 -22.92 -23.18 7.40
N ASN A 112 -22.17 -22.61 6.44
CA ASN A 112 -21.99 -23.13 5.08
C ASN A 112 -20.51 -23.00 4.60
N PRO A 113 -19.83 -24.10 4.21
CA PRO A 113 -18.43 -24.09 3.76
C PRO A 113 -18.15 -23.29 2.47
N THR A 114 -19.14 -23.07 1.62
CA THR A 114 -18.92 -22.30 0.37
C THR A 114 -18.96 -20.80 0.65
N GLU A 115 -19.83 -20.36 1.57
CA GLU A 115 -19.88 -18.97 2.04
C GLU A 115 -18.63 -18.59 2.83
N SER A 116 -17.96 -19.58 3.45
CA SER A 116 -16.69 -19.35 4.15
C SER A 116 -15.55 -18.97 3.22
N ASN A 117 -15.42 -19.59 2.05
CA ASN A 117 -14.31 -19.31 1.13
C ASN A 117 -14.41 -17.90 0.52
N ASP A 118 -15.58 -17.50 0.03
CA ASP A 118 -15.80 -16.16 -0.53
C ASP A 118 -15.54 -15.05 0.49
N GLN A 119 -15.88 -15.30 1.76
CA GLN A 119 -15.60 -14.36 2.84
C GLN A 119 -14.10 -14.33 3.15
N ILE A 120 -13.41 -15.46 3.29
CA ILE A 120 -11.95 -15.47 3.50
C ILE A 120 -11.23 -14.74 2.37
N ILE A 121 -11.66 -14.92 1.12
CA ILE A 121 -11.11 -14.23 -0.05
C ILE A 121 -11.39 -12.73 0.02
N SER A 122 -12.62 -12.35 0.39
CA SER A 122 -12.97 -10.94 0.57
C SER A 122 -12.07 -10.28 1.61
N GLU A 123 -11.90 -10.93 2.76
CA GLU A 123 -11.06 -10.45 3.85
C GLU A 123 -9.58 -10.40 3.44
N TYR A 124 -9.09 -11.42 2.71
CA TYR A 124 -7.72 -11.44 2.18
C TYR A 124 -7.49 -10.30 1.19
N VAL A 125 -8.41 -10.09 0.24
CA VAL A 125 -8.32 -9.02 -0.75
C VAL A 125 -8.32 -7.64 -0.08
N ALA A 126 -8.98 -7.51 1.07
CA ALA A 126 -9.07 -6.25 1.78
C ALA A 126 -7.88 -6.01 2.72
N ASP A 127 -7.41 -7.02 3.46
CA ASP A 127 -6.37 -6.90 4.49
C ASP A 127 -4.98 -7.37 4.08
N GLY A 128 -4.88 -8.16 3.01
CA GLY A 128 -3.72 -9.00 2.74
C GLY A 128 -3.67 -10.21 3.67
N GLY A 129 -2.59 -10.99 3.57
CA GLY A 129 -2.35 -12.11 4.47
C GLY A 129 -1.95 -11.67 5.88
N ASN A 130 -1.68 -12.64 6.76
CA ASN A 130 -1.14 -12.38 8.10
C ASN A 130 0.22 -11.69 7.99
N ILE A 131 1.00 -12.03 6.97
CA ILE A 131 2.27 -11.41 6.64
C ILE A 131 2.25 -11.00 5.16
N GLU A 132 2.72 -9.79 4.87
CA GLU A 132 2.84 -9.28 3.52
C GLU A 132 4.17 -8.54 3.33
N PHE A 133 4.81 -8.80 2.21
CA PHE A 133 6.03 -8.15 1.76
C PHE A 133 5.76 -7.46 0.41
N ASP A 134 6.04 -6.17 0.33
CA ASP A 134 5.89 -5.37 -0.88
C ASP A 134 7.22 -4.74 -1.28
N LEU A 135 7.54 -4.83 -2.57
CA LEU A 135 8.61 -4.08 -3.20
C LEU A 135 8.06 -3.30 -4.38
N SER A 136 8.16 -1.97 -4.33
CA SER A 136 7.63 -1.12 -5.38
C SER A 136 8.59 -0.02 -5.80
N TYR A 137 8.51 0.37 -7.08
CA TYR A 137 9.13 1.56 -7.61
C TYR A 137 8.13 2.71 -7.55
N ARG A 138 8.48 3.77 -6.81
CA ARG A 138 7.60 4.89 -6.53
C ARG A 138 8.09 6.16 -7.21
N VAL A 139 7.16 6.94 -7.74
CA VAL A 139 7.38 8.22 -8.42
C VAL A 139 6.44 9.26 -7.84
N SER A 140 7.00 10.27 -7.20
CA SER A 140 6.27 11.43 -6.70
C SER A 140 6.44 12.58 -7.68
N TYR A 141 5.35 13.19 -8.12
CA TYR A 141 5.34 14.33 -9.03
C TYR A 141 4.32 15.39 -8.60
N ASN A 142 4.78 16.52 -8.06
CA ASN A 142 3.96 17.52 -7.39
C ASN A 142 3.04 16.87 -6.35
N ASN A 143 1.74 16.91 -6.59
CA ASN A 143 0.71 16.35 -5.74
C ASN A 143 0.35 14.90 -6.10
N TRP A 144 0.94 14.36 -7.17
CA TRP A 144 0.71 13.00 -7.61
C TRP A 144 1.76 12.06 -7.05
N ASP A 145 1.34 10.83 -6.77
CA ASP A 145 2.19 9.75 -6.35
C ASP A 145 1.78 8.49 -7.10
N PHE A 146 2.74 7.80 -7.69
CA PHE A 146 2.52 6.57 -8.43
C PHE A 146 3.46 5.50 -7.91
N SER A 147 2.97 4.28 -7.75
CA SER A 147 3.80 3.13 -7.39
C SER A 147 3.49 1.95 -8.29
N LEU A 148 4.52 1.19 -8.67
CA LEU A 148 4.37 -0.09 -9.35
C LEU A 148 5.30 -1.09 -8.71
N GLY A 149 4.77 -2.21 -8.24
CA GLY A 149 5.52 -3.19 -7.48
C GLY A 149 5.03 -4.61 -7.63
N GLY A 150 5.68 -5.49 -6.90
CA GLY A 150 5.23 -6.84 -6.65
C GLY A 150 5.13 -7.09 -5.16
N PHE A 151 4.30 -8.04 -4.80
CA PHE A 151 4.10 -8.44 -3.42
C PHE A 151 4.13 -9.96 -3.27
N TYR A 152 4.41 -10.39 -2.05
CA TYR A 152 4.32 -11.76 -1.60
C TYR A 152 3.67 -11.77 -0.22
N SER A 153 2.68 -12.63 -0.04
CA SER A 153 1.85 -12.67 1.15
C SER A 153 1.67 -14.11 1.61
N LEU A 154 1.73 -14.28 2.92
CA LEU A 154 1.47 -15.54 3.60
C LEU A 154 0.15 -15.42 4.35
N LEU A 155 -0.76 -16.32 4.05
CA LEU A 155 -2.02 -16.49 4.77
C LEU A 155 -2.00 -17.84 5.50
N SER A 156 -2.28 -17.79 6.79
CA SER A 156 -2.54 -18.93 7.66
C SER A 156 -3.74 -18.59 8.53
N THR A 157 -4.86 -19.26 8.30
CA THR A 157 -6.08 -19.09 9.10
C THR A 157 -6.81 -20.41 9.28
N ASP A 158 -7.37 -20.60 10.47
CA ASP A 158 -8.28 -21.69 10.79
C ASP A 158 -9.71 -21.16 10.65
N ALA A 159 -10.45 -21.61 9.64
CA ALA A 159 -11.88 -21.33 9.53
C ALA A 159 -12.69 -22.52 10.08
N ILE A 160 -13.62 -22.27 10.99
CA ILE A 160 -14.49 -23.31 11.54
C ILE A 160 -15.76 -23.38 10.68
N SER A 161 -15.91 -24.47 9.93
CA SER A 161 -17.17 -24.85 9.31
C SER A 161 -18.01 -25.60 10.35
N ALA A 162 -19.06 -24.96 10.85
CA ALA A 162 -20.03 -25.54 11.76
C ALA A 162 -21.22 -26.11 10.98
N GLU A 163 -21.02 -27.21 10.25
CA GLU A 163 -22.18 -28.01 9.83
C GLU A 163 -22.76 -28.73 11.06
N GLN A 164 -24.09 -28.73 11.20
CA GLN A 164 -24.82 -29.31 12.33
C GLN A 164 -24.33 -30.74 12.66
N GLY A 165 -23.45 -30.85 13.66
CA GLY A 165 -22.99 -32.11 14.22
C GLY A 165 -21.53 -32.50 13.92
N SER A 166 -20.80 -31.76 13.07
CA SER A 166 -19.35 -31.93 12.88
C SER A 166 -18.67 -30.59 12.62
N SER A 167 -17.78 -30.18 13.51
CA SER A 167 -16.86 -29.07 13.27
C SER A 167 -15.78 -29.53 12.30
N ASN A 168 -15.86 -29.11 11.04
CA ASN A 168 -14.74 -29.26 10.11
C ASN A 168 -13.90 -27.99 10.21
N ILE A 169 -12.63 -28.14 10.59
CA ILE A 169 -11.67 -27.04 10.56
C ILE A 169 -11.12 -26.98 9.14
N ILE A 170 -11.34 -25.87 8.46
CA ILE A 170 -10.71 -25.53 7.19
C ILE A 170 -9.40 -24.82 7.55
N ASP A 171 -8.31 -25.56 7.40
CA ASP A 171 -6.95 -25.06 7.56
C ASP A 171 -6.53 -24.42 6.22
N VAL A 172 -6.48 -23.09 6.18
CA VAL A 172 -6.06 -22.32 5.00
C VAL A 172 -4.63 -21.85 5.22
N ASP A 173 -3.70 -22.61 4.65
CA ASP A 173 -2.31 -22.19 4.45
C ASP A 173 -2.11 -21.90 2.96
N ALA A 174 -1.86 -20.64 2.61
CA ALA A 174 -1.69 -20.20 1.24
C ALA A 174 -0.57 -19.17 1.09
N GLU A 175 0.18 -19.30 0.01
CA GLU A 175 1.10 -18.26 -0.45
C GLU A 175 0.48 -17.57 -1.66
N VAL A 176 0.39 -16.25 -1.59
CA VAL A 176 -0.21 -15.43 -2.63
C VAL A 176 0.81 -14.39 -3.06
N TYR A 177 0.96 -14.21 -4.37
CA TYR A 177 1.88 -13.23 -4.93
C TYR A 177 1.23 -12.50 -6.09
N GLY A 178 1.78 -11.35 -6.45
CA GLY A 178 1.19 -10.57 -7.52
C GLY A 178 1.88 -9.25 -7.79
N LEU A 179 1.25 -8.44 -8.63
CA LEU A 179 1.68 -7.10 -8.98
C LEU A 179 0.70 -6.08 -8.40
N SER A 180 1.24 -4.97 -7.90
CA SER A 180 0.46 -3.83 -7.42
C SER A 180 0.77 -2.58 -8.24
N ALA A 181 -0.27 -1.83 -8.58
CA ALA A 181 -0.17 -0.52 -9.21
C ALA A 181 -1.01 0.47 -8.41
N PHE A 182 -0.35 1.47 -7.82
CA PHE A 182 -0.95 2.47 -6.97
C PHE A 182 -0.85 3.85 -7.61
N ALA A 183 -1.90 4.66 -7.46
CA ALA A 183 -1.88 6.07 -7.78
C ALA A 183 -2.61 6.87 -6.72
N SER A 184 -2.06 8.03 -6.34
CA SER A 184 -2.77 8.98 -5.49
C SER A 184 -2.55 10.43 -5.91
N TYR A 185 -3.50 11.27 -5.52
CA TYR A 185 -3.48 12.71 -5.72
C TYR A 185 -3.85 13.43 -4.43
N SER A 186 -3.00 14.37 -4.02
CA SER A 186 -3.22 15.21 -2.84
C SER A 186 -3.76 16.60 -3.22
N PHE A 187 -4.88 16.99 -2.63
CA PHE A 187 -5.45 18.32 -2.77
C PHE A 187 -5.89 18.83 -1.40
N ASN A 188 -5.29 19.94 -0.94
CA ASN A 188 -5.57 20.52 0.37
C ASN A 188 -5.50 19.50 1.53
N LYS A 189 -4.49 18.63 1.51
CA LYS A 189 -4.29 17.51 2.44
C LYS A 189 -5.32 16.38 2.35
N VAL A 190 -6.35 16.48 1.51
CA VAL A 190 -7.23 15.35 1.16
C VAL A 190 -6.54 14.53 0.08
N ILE A 191 -6.53 13.22 0.25
CA ILE A 191 -5.92 12.29 -0.70
C ILE A 191 -7.00 11.48 -1.38
N LEU A 192 -6.97 11.44 -2.70
CA LEU A 192 -7.70 10.48 -3.50
C LEU A 192 -6.71 9.42 -3.96
N PHE A 193 -7.06 8.16 -3.82
CA PHE A 193 -6.18 7.07 -4.24
C PHE A 193 -6.93 5.96 -4.93
N SER A 194 -6.18 5.18 -5.71
CA SER A 194 -6.62 3.93 -6.27
C SER A 194 -5.46 2.95 -6.34
N GLU A 195 -5.75 1.68 -6.09
CA GLU A 195 -4.82 0.58 -6.21
C GLU A 195 -5.42 -0.53 -7.06
N PHE A 196 -4.60 -1.14 -7.90
CA PHE A 196 -4.92 -2.35 -8.64
C PHE A 196 -3.93 -3.44 -8.23
N ARG A 197 -4.44 -4.62 -7.86
CA ARG A 197 -3.63 -5.80 -7.51
C ARG A 197 -4.04 -6.98 -8.36
N THR A 198 -3.07 -7.78 -8.79
CA THR A 198 -3.30 -9.13 -9.33
C THR A 198 -2.96 -10.16 -8.27
N PHE A 199 -3.56 -11.34 -8.33
CA PHE A 199 -3.31 -12.43 -7.41
C PHE A 199 -3.03 -13.70 -8.20
N ASP A 200 -1.93 -14.35 -7.86
CA ASP A 200 -1.59 -15.70 -8.25
C ASP A 200 -1.27 -16.47 -6.95
N THR A 201 -1.62 -17.74 -6.90
CA THR A 201 -1.36 -18.57 -5.71
C THR A 201 -0.39 -19.71 -6.03
N SER A 202 0.32 -20.21 -5.02
CA SER A 202 1.06 -21.47 -5.18
C SER A 202 0.23 -22.63 -4.62
N ASP A 203 0.11 -23.68 -5.43
CA ASP A 203 -0.81 -24.81 -5.23
C ASP A 203 -0.33 -25.82 -4.15
N GLU A 204 0.54 -25.39 -3.22
CA GLU A 204 1.12 -26.25 -2.18
C GLU A 204 0.29 -26.29 -0.87
N GLY A 205 -0.81 -25.53 -0.80
CA GLY A 205 -1.72 -25.46 0.34
C GLY A 205 -2.70 -26.63 0.45
N LYS A 206 -3.25 -26.86 1.65
CA LYS A 206 -4.26 -27.90 1.92
C LYS A 206 -5.68 -27.55 1.44
N SER A 207 -5.90 -26.34 0.93
CA SER A 207 -7.22 -25.78 0.60
C SER A 207 -7.32 -25.39 -0.88
N VAL A 208 -7.51 -26.39 -1.74
CA VAL A 208 -7.59 -26.26 -3.22
C VAL A 208 -8.68 -25.27 -3.67
N ASP A 209 -9.82 -25.26 -2.98
CA ASP A 209 -10.94 -24.38 -3.34
C ASP A 209 -10.62 -22.89 -3.09
N PHE A 210 -9.74 -22.58 -2.15
CA PHE A 210 -9.32 -21.19 -1.87
C PHE A 210 -8.27 -20.71 -2.88
N THR A 211 -7.28 -21.54 -3.17
CA THR A 211 -6.22 -21.21 -4.13
C THR A 211 -6.79 -21.06 -5.54
N GLU A 212 -7.73 -21.90 -5.96
CA GLU A 212 -8.35 -21.83 -7.29
C GLU A 212 -9.15 -20.54 -7.54
N ILE A 213 -9.81 -19.97 -6.52
CA ILE A 213 -10.60 -18.72 -6.68
C ILE A 213 -9.69 -17.48 -6.68
N LEU A 214 -8.57 -17.51 -5.96
CA LEU A 214 -7.61 -16.39 -5.95
C LEU A 214 -6.67 -16.40 -7.15
N ASP A 215 -6.39 -17.58 -7.72
CA ASP A 215 -5.50 -17.71 -8.86
C ASP A 215 -6.04 -16.99 -10.11
N ASP A 216 -5.17 -16.28 -10.83
CA ASP A 216 -5.54 -15.37 -11.94
C ASP A 216 -6.54 -14.23 -11.53
N GLY A 217 -6.72 -14.00 -10.22
CA GLY A 217 -7.62 -13.00 -9.67
C GLY A 217 -7.11 -11.57 -9.80
N HIS A 218 -8.02 -10.59 -9.68
CA HIS A 218 -7.62 -9.18 -9.55
C HIS A 218 -8.57 -8.37 -8.69
N ALA A 219 -8.02 -7.35 -8.02
CA ALA A 219 -8.77 -6.39 -7.23
C ALA A 219 -8.48 -4.96 -7.65
N THR A 220 -9.48 -4.10 -7.45
CA THR A 220 -9.34 -2.65 -7.54
C THR A 220 -9.90 -2.00 -6.30
N GLU A 221 -9.07 -1.21 -5.64
CA GLU A 221 -9.46 -0.32 -4.55
C GLU A 221 -9.51 1.13 -5.05
N PHE A 222 -10.50 1.86 -4.54
CA PHE A 222 -10.57 3.31 -4.63
C PHE A 222 -10.93 3.89 -3.27
N GLY A 223 -10.28 4.97 -2.87
CA GLY A 223 -10.58 5.59 -1.59
C GLY A 223 -10.25 7.07 -1.50
N VAL A 224 -10.70 7.64 -0.39
CA VAL A 224 -10.43 9.01 0.02
C VAL A 224 -9.93 9.01 1.46
N SER A 225 -8.86 9.75 1.72
CA SER A 225 -8.31 9.96 3.05
C SER A 225 -8.32 11.44 3.40
N PHE A 226 -8.80 11.76 4.61
CA PHE A 226 -8.85 13.12 5.12
C PHE A 226 -8.14 13.21 6.47
N PRO A 227 -7.39 14.30 6.73
CA PRO A 227 -6.68 14.44 7.99
C PRO A 227 -7.68 14.62 9.13
N LEU A 228 -7.48 13.88 10.23
CA LEU A 228 -8.33 14.00 11.42
C LEU A 228 -8.24 15.38 12.08
N SER A 229 -7.15 16.12 11.84
CA SER A 229 -7.02 17.51 12.29
C SER A 229 -8.09 18.44 11.70
N VAL A 230 -8.67 18.09 10.54
CA VAL A 230 -9.78 18.85 9.92
C VAL A 230 -11.12 18.64 10.64
N LEU A 231 -11.24 17.58 11.46
CA LEU A 231 -12.43 17.26 12.24
C LEU A 231 -12.35 17.75 13.69
N SER A 232 -11.34 18.53 14.05
CA SER A 232 -11.24 19.15 15.37
C SER A 232 -12.05 20.43 15.45
N PHE A 233 -12.94 20.53 16.43
CA PHE A 233 -13.66 21.77 16.79
C PHE A 233 -12.97 22.55 17.91
N ASP A 234 -11.81 22.07 18.39
CA ASP A 234 -11.11 22.62 19.54
C ASP A 234 -9.63 22.85 19.19
N ASP A 235 -9.20 24.12 19.21
CA ASP A 235 -7.88 24.56 18.76
C ASP A 235 -6.71 24.02 19.63
N ASN A 236 -7.03 23.52 20.84
CA ASN A 236 -6.04 23.02 21.80
C ASN A 236 -5.75 21.50 21.70
N VAL A 237 -6.50 20.74 20.87
CA VAL A 237 -6.32 19.28 20.66
C VAL A 237 -5.61 18.98 19.33
N VAL A 238 -5.23 20.02 18.58
CA VAL A 238 -4.71 19.91 17.22
C VAL A 238 -3.38 19.15 17.15
N THR A 239 -2.52 19.25 18.16
CA THR A 239 -1.16 18.67 18.13
C THR A 239 -1.12 17.14 18.17
N ASP A 240 -2.06 16.47 18.84
CA ASP A 240 -2.03 15.00 18.97
C ASP A 240 -2.65 14.27 17.76
N ARG A 241 -3.32 15.00 16.85
CA ARG A 241 -3.99 14.46 15.66
C ARG A 241 -3.26 14.77 14.36
N GLU A 242 -2.18 15.55 14.41
CA GLU A 242 -1.35 15.80 13.23
C GLU A 242 -0.75 14.49 12.72
N GLY A 243 -1.01 14.18 11.45
CA GLY A 243 -0.53 12.98 10.79
C GLY A 243 -1.49 11.77 10.82
N PHE A 244 -2.60 11.82 11.56
CA PHE A 244 -3.64 10.79 11.47
C PHE A 244 -4.68 11.12 10.40
N TYR A 245 -5.08 10.10 9.65
CA TYR A 245 -6.05 10.20 8.57
C TYR A 245 -7.17 9.21 8.80
N LEU A 246 -8.40 9.65 8.51
CA LEU A 246 -9.56 8.79 8.33
C LEU A 246 -9.68 8.48 6.84
N THR A 247 -9.67 7.20 6.51
CA THR A 247 -9.77 6.70 5.15
C THR A 247 -11.10 5.99 4.97
N LEU A 248 -11.79 6.31 3.87
CA LEU A 248 -12.94 5.59 3.37
C LEU A 248 -12.55 4.96 2.04
N SER A 249 -12.67 3.65 1.91
CA SER A 249 -12.33 2.96 0.68
C SER A 249 -13.37 1.93 0.28
N ARG A 250 -13.33 1.59 -1.01
CA ARG A 250 -14.15 0.56 -1.63
C ARG A 250 -13.24 -0.35 -2.45
N THR A 251 -13.30 -1.64 -2.17
CA THR A 251 -12.57 -2.67 -2.91
C THR A 251 -13.54 -3.56 -3.66
N LYS A 252 -13.13 -3.98 -4.86
CA LYS A 252 -13.82 -4.99 -5.66
C LYS A 252 -12.84 -6.06 -6.10
N HIS A 253 -13.23 -7.32 -6.00
CA HIS A 253 -12.51 -8.47 -6.54
C HIS A 253 -13.19 -8.98 -7.81
N SER A 254 -12.45 -9.67 -8.69
CA SER A 254 -12.99 -10.21 -9.94
C SER A 254 -13.95 -11.37 -9.73
N GLU A 255 -13.64 -12.24 -8.76
CA GLU A 255 -14.40 -13.47 -8.50
C GLU A 255 -15.46 -13.32 -7.41
N VAL A 256 -15.46 -12.21 -6.66
CA VAL A 256 -16.42 -12.00 -5.56
C VAL A 256 -17.37 -10.86 -5.92
N ASP A 257 -18.67 -11.17 -6.00
CA ASP A 257 -19.74 -10.23 -6.37
C ASP A 257 -20.05 -9.15 -5.29
N LYS A 258 -19.37 -9.20 -4.14
CA LYS A 258 -19.53 -8.27 -3.03
C LYS A 258 -18.44 -7.19 -3.06
N ALA A 259 -18.84 -5.93 -3.14
CA ALA A 259 -17.92 -4.83 -2.87
C ALA A 259 -17.71 -4.67 -1.37
N ILE A 260 -16.46 -4.45 -0.97
CA ILE A 260 -16.05 -4.25 0.42
C ILE A 260 -15.95 -2.75 0.66
N PHE A 261 -16.52 -2.26 1.77
CA PHE A 261 -16.42 -0.86 2.17
C PHE A 261 -15.70 -0.77 3.50
N ARG A 262 -14.66 0.05 3.56
CA ARG A 262 -13.77 0.10 4.71
C ARG A 262 -13.65 1.50 5.29
N VAL A 263 -13.52 1.53 6.61
CA VAL A 263 -13.19 2.71 7.39
C VAL A 263 -11.92 2.43 8.19
N THR A 264 -10.86 3.19 7.92
CA THR A 264 -9.55 3.00 8.55
C THR A 264 -9.09 4.30 9.19
N VAL A 265 -8.50 4.19 10.40
CA VAL A 265 -7.73 5.28 11.00
C VAL A 265 -6.27 4.88 11.05
N GLN A 266 -5.41 5.68 10.42
CA GLN A 266 -3.97 5.40 10.39
C GLN A 266 -3.16 6.69 10.46
N LYS A 267 -1.98 6.60 11.08
CA LYS A 267 -0.97 7.63 10.90
C LYS A 267 -0.39 7.45 9.50
N ARG A 268 -0.41 8.47 8.65
CA ARG A 268 0.12 8.32 7.29
C ARG A 268 1.64 8.25 7.32
N PHE A 269 2.16 7.34 6.51
CA PHE A 269 3.56 7.26 6.14
C PHE A 269 3.99 8.49 5.32
N GLU A 270 4.99 9.24 5.82
CA GLU A 270 5.68 10.31 5.10
C GLU A 270 7.21 10.15 5.32
N PHE A 271 8.00 10.05 4.25
CA PHE A 271 9.45 10.30 4.32
C PHE A 271 9.61 11.81 4.35
N ASN A 272 10.22 12.34 5.42
CA ASN A 272 10.57 13.76 5.55
C ASN A 272 11.82 14.05 4.75
#